data_AF-R7SJD4-F1
#
_entry.id   AF-R7SJD4-F1
#
_cell.length_a   1.000
_cell.length_b   1.000
_cell.length_c   1.000
_cell.angle_alpha   90.00
_cell.angle_beta   90.00
_cell.angle_gamma   90.00
#
_symmetry.space_group_name_H-M   'P 1'
#
loop_
_entity.id
_entity.type
_entity.pdbx_description
1 polymer ?
#
loop_
_entity_poly.entity_id
_entity_poly.type
_entity_poly.pdbx_seq_one_letter_code
_entity_poly.pdbx_strand_id
1 'polypeptide(L)'
;MGVRLHRLEQEFIQVRNQLAVLQARTDNAPSLPQGPKASDASDGAPDPRSTFKKLAMESVNPTDSLMPEEPPGHDCPRDQALFPNVKFFMQRDWNEYKRNNGKATRIGDKVIRGRKKSAQGENHTALYIEHIDGTPADGDYINDARNFARQLISLAISTNYSLPKKWRQADVWFQELFYIRKTSRTWTHT
;
A
#
# COMPACT_ATOMS: atom_id res chain seq x y z
N MET A 1 13.23 23.66 -50.41
CA MET A 1 12.59 23.60 -49.07
C MET A 1 11.14 23.13 -49.11
N GLY A 2 10.34 23.39 -50.15
CA GLY A 2 8.90 23.05 -50.19
C GLY A 2 8.53 21.55 -50.22
N VAL A 3 9.35 20.68 -50.82
CA VAL A 3 9.02 19.25 -50.98
C VAL A 3 9.02 18.48 -49.63
N ARG A 4 9.86 18.90 -48.67
CA ARG A 4 9.91 18.29 -47.34
C ARG A 4 8.71 18.71 -46.48
N LEU A 5 8.29 19.97 -46.59
CA LEU A 5 7.09 20.46 -45.90
C LEU A 5 5.83 19.75 -46.40
N HIS A 6 5.71 19.59 -47.72
CA HIS A 6 4.56 18.91 -48.31
C HIS A 6 4.48 17.43 -47.89
N ARG A 7 5.63 16.76 -47.77
CA ARG A 7 5.69 15.39 -47.26
C ARG A 7 5.27 15.29 -45.79
N LEU A 8 5.72 16.23 -44.95
CA LEU A 8 5.33 16.26 -43.54
C LEU A 8 3.83 16.54 -43.36
N GLU A 9 3.25 17.40 -44.19
CA GLU A 9 1.80 17.64 -44.20
C GLU A 9 1.01 16.38 -44.58
N GLN A 10 1.48 15.64 -45.58
CA GLN A 10 0.87 14.36 -45.98
C GLN A 10 0.97 13.29 -44.88
N GLU A 11 2.14 13.17 -44.25
CA GLU A 11 2.35 12.23 -43.14
C GLU A 11 1.48 12.61 -41.92
N PHE A 12 1.31 13.90 -41.63
CA PHE A 12 0.44 14.37 -40.55
C PHE A 12 -1.04 14.06 -40.79
N ILE A 13 -1.52 14.24 -42.02
CA ILE A 13 -2.88 13.88 -42.42
C ILE A 13 -3.09 12.37 -42.30
N GLN A 14 -2.10 11.57 -42.71
CA GLN A 14 -2.17 10.12 -42.64
C GLN A 14 -2.27 9.62 -41.19
N VAL A 15 -1.48 10.19 -40.27
CA VAL A 15 -1.54 9.85 -38.84
C VAL A 15 -2.89 10.21 -38.22
N ARG A 16 -3.46 11.38 -38.55
CA ARG A 16 -4.79 11.77 -38.07
C ARG A 16 -5.88 10.81 -38.54
N ASN A 17 -5.81 10.37 -39.79
CA ASN A 17 -6.78 9.41 -40.33
C ASN A 17 -6.65 8.04 -39.64
N GLN A 18 -5.42 7.59 -39.35
CA GLN A 18 -5.20 6.34 -38.61
C GLN A 18 -5.76 6.42 -37.18
N LEU A 19 -5.57 7.55 -36.50
CA LEU A 19 -6.15 7.79 -35.17
C LEU A 19 -7.68 7.76 -35.20
N ALA A 20 -8.30 8.41 -36.19
CA ALA A 20 -9.75 8.40 -36.35
C ALA A 20 -10.31 6.98 -36.59
N VAL A 21 -9.60 6.16 -37.39
CA VAL A 21 -9.98 4.75 -37.62
C VAL A 21 -9.83 3.90 -36.36
N LEU A 22 -8.77 4.12 -35.57
CA LEU A 22 -8.59 3.41 -34.30
C LEU A 22 -9.65 3.79 -33.27
N GLN A 23 -10.01 5.08 -33.18
CA GLN A 23 -11.10 5.57 -32.34
C GLN A 23 -12.45 4.97 -32.78
N ALA A 24 -12.75 4.98 -34.08
CA ALA A 24 -13.96 4.34 -34.59
C ALA A 24 -13.99 2.83 -34.33
N ARG A 25 -12.83 2.15 -34.31
CA ARG A 25 -12.73 0.73 -33.94
C ARG A 25 -12.90 0.48 -32.45
N THR A 26 -12.44 1.38 -31.58
CA THR A 26 -12.70 1.28 -30.14
C THR A 26 -14.18 1.52 -29.84
N ASP A 27 -14.80 2.45 -30.54
CA ASP A 27 -16.22 2.80 -30.34
C ASP A 27 -17.16 1.74 -30.92
N ASN A 28 -16.75 1.04 -31.99
CA ASN A 28 -17.53 -0.04 -32.62
C ASN A 28 -17.04 -1.45 -32.25
N ALA A 29 -16.14 -1.59 -31.27
CA ALA A 29 -15.73 -2.91 -30.81
C ALA A 29 -16.96 -3.63 -30.22
N PRO A 30 -17.35 -4.81 -30.73
CA PRO A 30 -18.41 -5.59 -30.13
C PRO A 30 -18.00 -5.90 -28.71
N SER A 31 -18.83 -5.50 -27.75
CA SER A 31 -18.66 -5.80 -26.34
C SER A 31 -18.38 -7.30 -26.19
N LEU A 32 -17.17 -7.65 -25.77
CA LEU A 32 -16.87 -8.95 -25.17
C LEU A 32 -18.01 -9.26 -24.18
N PRO A 33 -18.47 -10.52 -24.06
CA PRO A 33 -19.58 -10.87 -23.19
C PRO A 33 -19.30 -10.35 -21.79
N GLN A 34 -19.98 -9.25 -21.46
CA GLN A 34 -20.00 -8.68 -20.14
C GLN A 34 -20.58 -9.76 -19.24
N GLY A 35 -19.76 -10.23 -18.29
CA GLY A 35 -20.29 -10.71 -17.03
C GLY A 35 -21.34 -9.73 -16.51
N PRO A 36 -22.32 -10.21 -15.73
CA PRO A 36 -23.63 -9.59 -15.59
C PRO A 36 -23.58 -8.07 -15.46
N LYS A 37 -24.20 -7.42 -16.45
CA LYS A 37 -24.38 -5.97 -16.58
C LYS A 37 -24.78 -5.34 -15.25
N ALA A 38 -24.02 -4.33 -14.83
CA ALA A 38 -24.52 -3.32 -13.92
C ALA A 38 -25.72 -2.63 -14.58
N SER A 39 -26.89 -2.81 -13.99
CA SER A 39 -28.10 -2.05 -14.31
C SER A 39 -27.92 -0.61 -13.85
N ASP A 40 -28.04 0.33 -14.77
CA ASP A 40 -28.31 1.73 -14.44
C ASP A 40 -29.62 1.85 -13.67
N ALA A 41 -29.61 2.74 -12.67
CA ALA A 41 -30.72 3.19 -11.83
C ALA A 41 -31.41 2.10 -10.99
N SER A 42 -30.82 1.82 -9.82
CA SER A 42 -31.61 1.38 -8.66
C SER A 42 -31.22 2.25 -7.48
N ASP A 43 -32.25 2.81 -6.86
CA ASP A 43 -32.32 3.28 -5.47
C ASP A 43 -32.06 2.09 -4.52
N GLY A 44 -30.93 1.42 -4.74
CA GLY A 44 -30.52 0.16 -4.15
C GLY A 44 -29.32 0.42 -3.26
N ALA A 45 -29.30 -0.25 -2.11
CA ALA A 45 -28.28 -0.08 -1.09
C ALA A 45 -26.88 0.02 -1.70
N PRO A 46 -26.07 1.03 -1.31
CA PRO A 46 -24.80 1.30 -1.94
C PRO A 46 -23.91 0.05 -1.88
N ASP A 47 -23.27 -0.30 -3.01
CA ASP A 47 -22.42 -1.49 -3.08
C ASP A 47 -21.38 -1.45 -1.94
N PRO A 48 -21.34 -2.45 -1.05
CA PRO A 48 -20.49 -2.44 0.14
C PRO A 48 -19.01 -2.28 -0.22
N ARG A 49 -18.58 -2.80 -1.38
CA ARG A 49 -17.21 -2.67 -1.87
C ARG A 49 -16.90 -1.22 -2.28
N SER A 50 -17.77 -0.59 -3.05
CA SER A 50 -17.60 0.82 -3.47
C SER A 50 -17.57 1.76 -2.27
N THR A 51 -18.46 1.54 -1.29
CA THR A 51 -18.57 2.34 -0.06
C THR A 51 -17.32 2.17 0.81
N PHE A 52 -16.88 0.92 1.02
CA PHE A 52 -15.65 0.62 1.75
C PHE A 52 -14.42 1.26 1.10
N LYS A 53 -14.28 1.12 -0.23
CA LYS A 53 -13.17 1.73 -0.97
C LYS A 53 -13.13 3.24 -0.81
N LYS A 54 -14.27 3.92 -0.97
CA LYS A 54 -14.37 5.37 -0.82
C LYS A 54 -13.94 5.82 0.58
N LEU A 55 -14.51 5.23 1.62
CA LEU A 55 -14.19 5.56 3.02
C LEU A 55 -12.74 5.23 3.38
N ALA A 56 -12.19 4.12 2.86
CA ALA A 56 -10.82 3.73 3.08
C ALA A 56 -9.83 4.70 2.41
N MET A 57 -10.12 5.18 1.20
CA MET A 57 -9.28 6.17 0.52
C MET A 57 -9.39 7.55 1.16
N GLU A 58 -10.58 7.99 1.57
CA GLU A 58 -10.79 9.27 2.27
C GLU A 58 -10.14 9.32 3.66
N SER A 59 -10.03 8.17 4.33
CA SER A 59 -9.40 8.10 5.66
C SER A 59 -7.88 8.01 5.63
N VAL A 60 -7.27 7.80 4.46
CA VAL A 60 -5.82 7.61 4.30
C VAL A 60 -5.14 8.90 3.84
N ASN A 61 -4.42 9.54 4.77
CA ASN A 61 -3.58 10.70 4.49
C ASN A 61 -2.10 10.27 4.49
N PRO A 62 -1.44 10.15 3.32
CA PRO A 62 -0.01 9.92 3.26
C PRO A 62 0.74 11.15 3.78
N THR A 63 1.65 10.97 4.73
CA THR A 63 2.29 12.11 5.41
C THR A 63 3.80 12.13 5.19
N ASP A 64 4.48 10.99 5.35
CA ASP A 64 5.93 10.93 5.24
C ASP A 64 6.37 10.06 4.04
N SER A 65 7.60 10.27 3.59
CA SER A 65 8.23 9.48 2.55
C SER A 65 9.30 8.59 3.14
N LEU A 66 9.57 7.44 2.50
CA LEU A 66 10.69 6.60 2.91
C LEU A 66 12.01 7.33 2.62
N MET A 67 12.21 7.81 1.40
CA MET A 67 13.37 8.64 1.03
C MET A 67 13.02 10.14 1.01
N PRO A 68 13.96 11.05 1.29
CA PRO A 68 13.71 12.49 1.29
C PRO A 68 13.25 13.07 -0.05
N GLU A 69 13.63 12.43 -1.16
CA GLU A 69 13.31 12.90 -2.53
C GLU A 69 11.97 12.37 -3.06
N GLU A 70 11.28 11.53 -2.28
CA GLU A 70 10.05 10.88 -2.71
C GLU A 70 8.81 11.64 -2.25
N PRO A 71 7.70 11.59 -3.02
CA PRO A 71 6.46 12.17 -2.57
C PRO A 71 5.91 11.38 -1.36
N PRO A 72 5.22 12.06 -0.42
CA PRO A 72 4.62 11.41 0.74
C PRO A 72 3.75 10.20 0.37
N GLY A 73 3.94 9.09 1.07
CA GLY A 73 3.22 7.83 0.81
C GLY A 73 3.61 7.13 -0.49
N HIS A 74 4.70 7.52 -1.14
CA HIS A 74 5.28 6.71 -2.20
C HIS A 74 5.92 5.46 -1.59
N ASP A 75 5.40 4.30 -1.97
CA ASP A 75 6.00 3.01 -1.63
C ASP A 75 5.96 2.08 -2.84
N CYS A 76 7.06 1.38 -3.05
CA CYS A 76 7.26 0.50 -4.18
C CYS A 76 8.19 -0.66 -3.78
N PRO A 77 8.16 -1.80 -4.47
CA PRO A 77 9.10 -2.88 -4.21
C PRO A 77 10.54 -2.36 -4.29
N ARG A 78 11.27 -2.47 -3.17
CA ARG A 78 12.66 -2.01 -3.07
C ARG A 78 13.64 -3.15 -3.28
N ASP A 79 14.82 -2.80 -3.75
CA ASP A 79 15.96 -3.71 -3.74
C ASP A 79 16.69 -3.62 -2.39
N GLN A 80 17.16 -4.76 -1.89
CA GLN A 80 17.92 -4.84 -0.65
C GLN A 80 19.22 -4.04 -0.73
N ALA A 81 19.83 -3.96 -1.91
CA ALA A 81 21.07 -3.21 -2.13
C ALA A 81 20.97 -1.73 -1.77
N LEU A 82 19.76 -1.14 -1.84
CA LEU A 82 19.51 0.26 -1.48
C LEU A 82 19.47 0.49 0.04
N PHE A 83 19.27 -0.58 0.82
CA PHE A 83 19.08 -0.53 2.26
C PHE A 83 20.07 -1.47 2.97
N PRO A 84 21.39 -1.21 2.88
CA PRO A 84 22.42 -2.15 3.36
C PRO A 84 22.40 -2.36 4.87
N ASN A 85 21.83 -1.41 5.62
CA ASN A 85 21.78 -1.45 7.08
C ASN A 85 20.56 -2.22 7.62
N VAL A 86 19.55 -2.49 6.78
CA VAL A 86 18.36 -3.25 7.16
C VAL A 86 18.72 -4.74 7.23
N LYS A 87 18.51 -5.33 8.40
CA LYS A 87 18.89 -6.72 8.71
C LYS A 87 17.83 -7.70 8.24
N PHE A 88 16.56 -7.31 8.30
CA PHE A 88 15.43 -8.20 8.08
C PHE A 88 14.68 -7.84 6.80
N PHE A 89 15.30 -8.10 5.65
CA PHE A 89 14.67 -7.85 4.36
C PHE A 89 13.66 -8.96 4.00
N MET A 90 13.97 -10.20 4.35
CA MET A 90 13.11 -11.36 4.10
C MET A 90 12.69 -12.04 5.41
N GLN A 91 11.53 -12.69 5.38
CA GLN A 91 11.02 -13.45 6.53
C GLN A 91 12.00 -14.55 6.99
N ARG A 92 12.78 -15.11 6.06
CA ARG A 92 13.80 -16.12 6.38
C ARG A 92 14.89 -15.56 7.31
N ASP A 93 15.33 -14.32 7.08
CA ASP A 93 16.41 -13.67 7.82
C ASP A 93 15.96 -13.42 9.26
N TRP A 94 14.70 -13.00 9.43
CA TRP A 94 14.07 -12.88 10.75
C TRP A 94 13.93 -14.23 11.46
N ASN A 95 13.52 -15.28 10.75
CA ASN A 95 13.35 -16.61 11.35
C ASN A 95 14.70 -17.19 11.82
N GLU A 96 15.77 -16.97 11.06
CA GLU A 96 17.12 -17.38 11.43
C GLU A 96 17.61 -16.60 12.65
N TYR A 97 17.47 -15.27 12.64
CA TYR A 97 17.78 -14.45 13.80
C TYR A 97 17.00 -14.88 15.04
N LYS A 98 15.69 -15.16 14.91
CA LYS A 98 14.86 -15.63 16.03
C LYS A 98 15.30 -17.00 16.54
N ARG A 99 15.80 -17.89 15.67
CA ARG A 99 16.33 -19.19 16.06
C ARG A 99 17.63 -19.04 16.85
N ASN A 100 18.52 -18.17 16.39
CA ASN A 100 19.85 -17.96 16.99
C ASN A 100 19.78 -17.10 18.27
N ASN A 101 18.83 -16.16 18.32
CA ASN A 101 18.63 -15.22 19.42
C ASN A 101 17.37 -15.55 20.24
N GLY A 102 16.88 -16.79 20.12
CA GLY A 102 15.77 -17.30 20.91
C GLY A 102 16.15 -17.17 22.37
N LYS A 103 15.49 -16.25 23.08
CA LYS A 103 15.77 -15.93 24.48
C LYS A 103 15.79 -17.23 25.29
N ALA A 104 16.98 -17.73 25.60
CA ALA A 104 17.22 -18.51 26.79
C ALA A 104 16.87 -17.58 27.94
N THR A 105 15.69 -17.73 28.52
CA THR A 105 15.35 -17.08 29.78
C THR A 105 16.41 -17.50 30.78
N ARG A 106 17.43 -16.66 30.99
CA ARG A 106 18.46 -16.93 32.01
C ARG A 106 17.72 -16.89 33.34
N ILE A 107 17.91 -17.93 34.15
CA ILE A 107 17.36 -18.04 35.50
C ILE A 107 17.85 -16.80 36.28
N GLY A 108 16.97 -15.84 36.53
CA GLY A 108 17.30 -14.57 37.21
C GLY A 108 16.73 -13.30 36.55
N ASP A 109 16.36 -13.33 35.27
CA ASP A 109 15.82 -12.13 34.60
C ASP A 109 14.35 -11.88 34.97
N LYS A 110 14.04 -10.67 35.45
CA LYS A 110 12.65 -10.24 35.67
C LYS A 110 11.90 -10.31 34.35
N VAL A 111 10.87 -11.17 34.30
CA VAL A 111 9.95 -11.28 33.16
C VAL A 111 9.14 -9.99 33.03
N ILE A 112 9.68 -8.99 32.35
CA ILE A 112 8.94 -7.77 32.03
C ILE A 112 8.00 -8.13 30.88
N ARG A 113 6.71 -8.33 31.19
CA ARG A 113 5.64 -8.54 30.21
C ARG A 113 5.61 -7.36 29.22
N GLY A 114 5.43 -7.65 27.93
CA GLY A 114 5.50 -6.68 26.83
C GLY A 114 4.58 -5.45 26.97
N ARG A 115 3.52 -5.53 27.78
CA ARG A 115 2.61 -4.40 28.07
C ARG A 115 3.30 -3.23 28.76
N LYS A 116 4.32 -3.49 29.60
CA LYS A 116 5.05 -2.43 30.33
C LYS A 116 6.09 -1.73 29.46
N LYS A 117 6.72 -2.47 28.53
CA LYS A 117 7.72 -1.92 27.61
C LYS A 117 7.11 -1.12 26.45
N SER A 118 5.96 -1.56 25.95
CA SER A 118 5.23 -0.77 24.94
C SER A 118 4.73 0.56 25.49
N ALA A 119 4.48 0.67 26.79
CA ALA A 119 4.13 1.94 27.44
C ALA A 119 5.34 2.89 27.59
N GLN A 120 6.56 2.38 27.41
CA GLN A 120 7.80 3.16 27.39
C GLN A 120 8.21 3.55 25.95
N GLY A 121 7.35 3.29 24.95
CA GLY A 121 7.68 3.53 23.54
C GLY A 121 8.64 2.51 22.92
N GLU A 122 9.10 1.49 23.67
CA GLU A 122 10.02 0.48 23.16
C GLU A 122 9.29 -0.61 22.36
N ASN A 123 9.69 -0.79 21.09
CA ASN A 123 9.23 -1.92 20.30
C ASN A 123 9.97 -3.20 20.69
N HIS A 124 9.26 -4.10 21.35
CA HIS A 124 9.79 -5.40 21.75
C HIS A 124 9.15 -6.59 21.02
N THR A 125 8.19 -6.32 20.13
CA THR A 125 7.29 -7.34 19.57
C THR A 125 7.41 -7.49 18.06
N ALA A 126 7.85 -6.44 17.37
CA ALA A 126 8.03 -6.40 15.93
C ALA A 126 9.42 -5.85 15.59
N LEU A 127 10.47 -6.49 16.13
CA LEU A 127 11.87 -6.10 15.90
C LEU A 127 12.33 -6.26 14.44
N TYR A 128 11.55 -6.99 13.63
CA TYR A 128 11.77 -7.15 12.20
C TYR A 128 11.31 -5.93 11.37
N ILE A 129 10.67 -4.95 12.02
CA ILE A 129 10.31 -3.69 11.38
C ILE A 129 11.40 -2.70 11.78
N GLU A 130 12.19 -2.27 10.80
CA GLU A 130 13.36 -1.43 10.96
C GLU A 130 13.21 -0.15 10.15
N HIS A 131 13.85 0.92 10.63
CA HIS A 131 14.09 2.12 9.84
C HIS A 131 15.20 1.87 8.80
N ILE A 132 15.37 2.81 7.88
CA ILE A 132 16.35 2.76 6.79
C ILE A 132 17.79 2.62 7.30
N ASP A 133 18.05 3.13 8.50
CA ASP A 133 19.34 3.06 9.19
C ASP A 133 19.59 1.70 9.89
N GLY A 134 18.63 0.76 9.84
CA GLY A 134 18.73 -0.55 10.48
C GLY A 134 18.41 -0.55 11.98
N THR A 135 17.89 0.55 12.51
CA THR A 135 17.38 0.61 13.88
C THR A 135 15.96 0.03 13.95
N PRO A 136 15.57 -0.65 15.04
CA PRO A 136 14.21 -1.13 15.21
C PRO A 136 13.22 0.04 15.25
N ALA A 137 12.08 -0.11 14.58
CA ALA A 137 11.06 0.92 14.57
C ALA A 137 10.45 1.13 15.96
N ASP A 138 10.11 2.39 16.28
CA ASP A 138 9.57 2.78 17.58
C ASP A 138 8.26 2.06 17.93
N GLY A 139 8.03 1.84 19.23
CA GLY A 139 6.83 1.19 19.74
C GLY A 139 5.55 1.95 19.40
N ASP A 140 5.62 3.29 19.37
CA ASP A 140 4.51 4.15 18.98
C ASP A 140 4.13 3.95 17.51
N TYR A 141 5.12 3.95 16.61
CA TYR A 141 4.89 3.69 15.19
C TYR A 141 4.21 2.32 14.97
N ILE A 142 4.68 1.28 15.68
CA ILE A 142 4.06 -0.04 15.62
C ILE A 142 2.63 -0.04 16.15
N ASN A 143 2.34 0.72 17.20
CA ASN A 143 1.00 0.84 17.76
C ASN A 143 0.06 1.58 16.81
N ASP A 144 0.52 2.64 16.15
CA ASP A 144 -0.22 3.38 15.16
C ASP A 144 -0.54 2.51 13.93
N ALA A 145 0.44 1.77 13.43
CA ALA A 145 0.22 0.80 12.34
C ALA A 145 -0.83 -0.27 12.71
N ARG A 146 -0.80 -0.78 13.95
CA ARG A 146 -1.83 -1.72 14.44
C ARG A 146 -3.19 -1.07 14.59
N ASN A 147 -3.25 0.17 15.08
CA ASN A 147 -4.49 0.91 15.24
C ASN A 147 -5.14 1.17 13.88
N PHE A 148 -4.34 1.56 12.89
CA PHE A 148 -4.80 1.68 11.50
C PHE A 148 -5.39 0.37 10.97
N ALA A 149 -4.66 -0.75 11.11
CA ALA A 149 -5.16 -2.05 10.68
C ALA A 149 -6.48 -2.44 11.37
N ARG A 150 -6.62 -2.16 12.68
CA ARG A 150 -7.87 -2.38 13.42
C ARG A 150 -9.00 -1.50 12.91
N GLN A 151 -8.76 -0.20 12.68
CA GLN A 151 -9.76 0.72 12.16
C GLN A 151 -10.27 0.29 10.78
N LEU A 152 -9.37 -0.18 9.92
CA LEU A 152 -9.70 -0.64 8.58
C LEU A 152 -10.49 -1.96 8.61
N ILE A 153 -10.21 -2.87 9.56
CA ILE A 153 -11.05 -4.04 9.82
C ILE A 153 -12.44 -3.62 10.33
N SER A 154 -12.50 -2.68 11.29
CA SER A 154 -13.77 -2.17 11.79
C SER A 154 -14.62 -1.52 10.68
N LEU A 155 -13.96 -0.79 9.77
CA LEU A 155 -14.60 -0.17 8.60
C LEU A 155 -15.15 -1.22 7.62
N ALA A 156 -14.42 -2.31 7.40
CA ALA A 156 -14.90 -3.40 6.56
C ALA A 156 -16.14 -4.07 7.18
N ILE A 157 -16.12 -4.28 8.50
CA ILE A 157 -17.28 -4.84 9.23
C ILE A 157 -18.48 -3.89 9.15
N SER A 158 -18.29 -2.58 9.35
CA SER A 158 -19.40 -1.61 9.34
C SER A 158 -20.03 -1.43 7.95
N THR A 159 -19.24 -1.59 6.90
CA THR A 159 -19.69 -1.53 5.50
C THR A 159 -20.18 -2.87 4.97
N ASN A 160 -20.19 -3.92 5.80
CA ASN A 160 -20.53 -5.29 5.41
C ASN A 160 -19.67 -5.83 4.24
N TYR A 161 -18.43 -5.35 4.14
CA TYR A 161 -17.46 -5.78 3.15
C TYR A 161 -16.77 -7.08 3.59
N SER A 162 -16.81 -8.10 2.73
CA SER A 162 -16.14 -9.37 3.01
C SER A 162 -14.64 -9.27 2.72
N LEU A 163 -13.83 -9.28 3.78
CA LEU A 163 -12.37 -9.26 3.65
C LEU A 163 -11.83 -10.61 3.14
N PRO A 164 -10.76 -10.58 2.31
CA PRO A 164 -10.13 -11.79 1.81
C PRO A 164 -9.50 -12.61 2.95
N LYS A 165 -9.60 -13.94 2.87
CA LYS A 165 -9.00 -14.84 3.87
C LYS A 165 -7.47 -14.85 3.85
N LYS A 166 -6.88 -14.55 2.69
CA LYS A 166 -5.42 -14.51 2.48
C LYS A 166 -5.03 -13.18 1.87
N TRP A 167 -3.92 -12.61 2.30
CA TRP A 167 -3.39 -11.37 1.74
C TRP A 167 -3.15 -11.47 0.22
N ARG A 168 -2.67 -12.61 -0.28
CA ARG A 168 -2.47 -12.84 -1.72
C ARG A 168 -3.75 -12.80 -2.56
N GLN A 169 -4.92 -12.88 -1.93
CA GLN A 169 -6.23 -12.81 -2.59
C GLN A 169 -6.87 -11.41 -2.44
N ALA A 170 -6.19 -10.48 -1.77
CA ALA A 170 -6.65 -9.10 -1.68
C ALA A 170 -6.63 -8.44 -3.04
N ASP A 171 -7.61 -7.57 -3.31
CA ASP A 171 -7.60 -6.73 -4.49
C ASP A 171 -6.34 -5.85 -4.53
N VAL A 172 -5.87 -5.56 -5.74
CA VAL A 172 -4.67 -4.72 -5.96
C VAL A 172 -4.81 -3.36 -5.25
N TRP A 173 -5.94 -2.68 -5.41
CA TRP A 173 -6.19 -1.38 -4.76
C TRP A 173 -6.14 -1.47 -3.23
N PHE A 174 -6.54 -2.61 -2.65
CA PHE A 174 -6.52 -2.82 -1.20
C PHE A 174 -5.12 -3.11 -0.70
N GLN A 175 -4.29 -3.76 -1.52
CA GLN A 175 -2.87 -3.92 -1.24
C GLN A 175 -2.15 -2.57 -1.31
N GLU A 176 -2.45 -1.75 -2.33
CA GLU A 176 -1.93 -0.38 -2.51
C GLU A 176 -2.16 0.53 -1.29
N LEU A 177 -3.28 0.42 -0.59
CA LEU A 177 -3.54 1.20 0.63
C LEU A 177 -2.49 0.98 1.73
N PHE A 178 -1.93 -0.22 1.84
CA PHE A 178 -0.93 -0.53 2.86
C PHE A 178 0.48 -0.12 2.46
N TYR A 179 0.69 0.18 1.18
CA TYR A 179 1.90 0.82 0.66
C TYR A 179 1.83 2.34 0.92
N ILE A 180 0.67 2.98 0.74
CA ILE A 180 0.49 4.45 0.87
C ILE A 180 0.62 4.99 2.31
N ARG A 181 0.26 4.21 3.35
CA ARG A 181 0.15 4.72 4.73
C ARG A 181 1.31 4.37 5.67
N LYS A 182 2.37 3.72 5.21
CA LYS A 182 3.37 3.13 6.11
C LYS A 182 4.33 4.11 6.80
N THR A 183 3.98 5.37 7.00
CA THR A 183 4.86 6.35 7.65
C THR A 183 4.03 7.44 8.35
N SER A 184 4.15 7.49 9.68
CA SER A 184 3.55 8.54 10.51
C SER A 184 4.45 8.89 11.70
N ARG A 185 5.14 10.04 11.64
CA ARG A 185 5.06 11.13 12.64
C ARG A 185 6.08 12.24 12.38
N THR A 186 5.59 13.47 12.25
CA THR A 186 6.23 14.64 12.88
C THR A 186 5.24 15.36 13.79
N TRP A 187 5.72 15.73 14.97
CA TRP A 187 5.03 16.55 15.96
C TRP A 187 4.89 17.99 15.46
N THR A 188 3.67 18.52 15.40
CA THR A 188 3.44 19.97 15.43
C THR A 188 3.01 20.35 16.85
N HIS A 189 3.94 20.97 17.58
CA HIS A 189 3.62 21.76 18.76
C HIS A 189 2.82 22.99 18.35
N THR A 190 1.62 23.13 18.92
CA THR A 190 1.03 24.41 19.36
C THR A 190 0.18 24.11 20.58
#